data_AF-A0A450UV65-F1
#
_entry.id   AF-A0A450UV65-F1
#
_cell.length_a   1.000
_cell.length_b   1.000
_cell.length_c   1.000
_cell.angle_alpha   90.00
_cell.angle_beta   90.00
_cell.angle_gamma   90.00
#
_symmetry.space_group_name_H-M   'P 1'
#
loop_
_entity.id
_entity.type
_entity.pdbx_description
1 polymer ?
#
loop_
_entity_poly.entity_id
_entity_poly.type
_entity_poly.pdbx_seq_one_letter_code
_entity_poly.pdbx_strand_id
1 'polypeptide(L)' 'MSLLKSSKKHIGFTDRGPVEIKTMRYTVVLEPSEEGVAASVPGLPGCHSQGNTEQEALKGISDAVYGYLEVGQGTNRMTN' A
#
# COMPACT_ATOMS: atom_id res chain seq x y z
N MET A 1 49.12 6.16 -12.36
CA MET A 1 47.79 6.30 -13.00
C MET A 1 46.72 5.88 -12.00
N SER A 2 45.66 6.68 -11.90
CA SER A 2 44.33 6.41 -11.33
C SER A 2 44.26 6.09 -9.82
N LEU A 3 44.02 7.05 -8.93
CA LEU A 3 42.71 7.66 -8.60
C LEU A 3 41.63 6.63 -8.24
N LEU A 4 41.42 6.39 -6.94
CA LEU A 4 40.08 6.09 -6.43
C LEU A 4 39.75 7.14 -5.36
N LYS A 5 39.06 8.20 -5.81
CA LYS A 5 38.55 9.26 -4.95
C LYS A 5 37.38 8.73 -4.12
N SER A 6 37.38 9.09 -2.84
CA SER A 6 36.22 9.14 -1.96
C SER A 6 34.95 9.67 -2.65
N SER A 7 33.79 9.10 -2.33
CA SER A 7 32.66 9.83 -1.68
C SER A 7 31.31 9.10 -1.82
N LYS A 8 30.86 8.55 -0.68
CA LYS A 8 29.61 8.95 0.01
C LYS A 8 28.31 8.97 -0.81
N LYS A 9 27.35 8.10 -0.45
CA LYS A 9 25.96 8.53 -0.15
C LYS A 9 25.34 7.67 0.94
N HIS A 10 24.82 8.38 1.94
CA HIS A 10 24.06 7.90 3.09
C HIS A 10 22.87 7.05 2.66
N ILE A 11 22.74 5.86 3.25
CA ILE A 11 21.44 5.43 3.75
C ILE A 11 21.60 5.32 5.26
N GLY A 12 20.74 6.05 5.99
CA GLY A 12 20.84 6.25 7.43
C GLY A 12 20.81 4.92 8.17
N PHE A 13 21.83 4.69 8.98
CA PHE A 13 21.81 3.73 10.06
C PHE A 13 20.89 4.30 11.14
N THR A 14 19.62 3.90 11.15
CA THR A 14 18.73 4.12 12.29
C THR A 14 18.86 2.92 13.23
N ASP A 15 19.13 3.18 14.51
CA ASP A 15 19.28 2.19 15.61
C ASP A 15 18.00 1.40 15.96
N ARG A 16 17.07 1.25 15.02
CA ARG A 16 15.88 0.40 15.20
C ARG A 16 16.09 -0.86 14.37
N GLY A 17 16.06 -2.03 15.03
CA GLY A 17 16.37 -3.35 14.48
C GLY A 17 15.56 -3.74 13.23
N PRO A 18 15.61 -5.01 12.79
CA PRO A 18 14.98 -5.41 11.53
C PRO A 18 13.49 -5.07 11.54
N VAL A 19 13.11 -4.04 10.77
CA VAL A 19 11.71 -3.71 10.53
C VAL A 19 11.17 -4.80 9.61
N GLU A 20 10.43 -5.75 10.17
CA GLU A 20 9.72 -6.75 9.39
C GLU A 20 8.63 -6.04 8.58
N ILE A 21 8.89 -5.81 7.29
CA ILE A 21 7.91 -5.21 6.39
C ILE A 21 6.87 -6.28 6.05
N LYS A 22 5.76 -6.27 6.78
CA LYS A 22 4.65 -7.18 6.52
C LYS A 22 3.97 -6.81 5.20
N THR A 23 4.33 -7.49 4.12
CA THR A 23 3.69 -7.32 2.81
C THR A 23 2.32 -8.01 2.82
N MET A 24 1.25 -7.23 2.71
CA MET A 24 -0.11 -7.74 2.53
C MET A 24 -0.47 -7.72 1.05
N ARG A 25 -0.98 -8.83 0.53
CA ARG A 25 -1.46 -8.93 -0.86
C ARG A 25 -2.97 -9.13 -0.84
N TYR A 26 -3.70 -8.20 -1.44
CA TYR A 26 -5.14 -8.31 -1.64
C TYR A 26 -5.42 -8.52 -3.12
N THR A 27 -6.41 -9.37 -3.41
CA THR A 27 -6.90 -9.54 -4.78
C THR A 27 -7.92 -8.44 -5.04
N VAL A 28 -7.69 -7.66 -6.09
CA VAL A 28 -8.62 -6.64 -6.58
C VAL A 28 -9.28 -7.18 -7.84
N VAL A 29 -10.59 -7.08 -7.91
CA VAL A 29 -11.38 -7.33 -9.12
C VAL A 29 -11.63 -5.98 -9.79
N LEU A 30 -11.22 -5.86 -11.05
CA LEU A 30 -11.47 -4.69 -11.89
C LEU A 30 -12.60 -5.02 -12.88
N GLU A 31 -13.61 -4.16 -12.91
CA GLU A 31 -14.75 -4.23 -13.82
C GLU A 31 -14.75 -2.97 -14.69
N PRO A 32 -14.16 -3.02 -15.89
CA PRO A 32 -14.23 -1.92 -16.84
C PRO A 32 -15.64 -1.82 -17.46
N SER A 33 -16.12 -0.59 -17.61
CA SER A 33 -17.39 -0.23 -18.25
C SER A 33 -17.18 0.91 -19.25
N GLU A 34 -18.24 1.29 -19.97
CA GLU A 34 -18.21 2.43 -20.89
C GLU A 34 -17.95 3.77 -20.18
N GLU A 35 -18.32 3.87 -18.89
CA GLU A 35 -18.25 5.09 -18.11
C GLU A 35 -16.97 5.18 -17.24
N GLY A 36 -16.21 4.09 -17.13
CA GLY A 36 -14.98 4.05 -16.33
C GLY A 36 -14.60 2.63 -15.90
N VAL A 37 -13.90 2.52 -14.77
CA VAL A 37 -13.42 1.27 -14.19
C VAL A 37 -13.82 1.21 -12.72
N ALA A 38 -14.53 0.16 -12.34
CA ALA A 38 -14.79 -0.15 -10.94
C ALA A 38 -13.72 -1.13 -10.41
N ALA A 39 -13.27 -0.92 -9.18
CA ALA A 39 -12.33 -1.77 -8.46
C ALA A 39 -12.94 -2.20 -7.13
N SER A 40 -12.90 -3.50 -6.83
CA SER A 40 -13.41 -4.03 -5.56
C SER A 40 -12.49 -5.11 -4.99
N VAL A 41 -12.49 -5.27 -3.66
CA VAL A 41 -11.70 -6.32 -2.99
C VAL A 41 -12.65 -7.36 -2.40
N PRO A 42 -12.78 -8.56 -3.00
CA PRO A 42 -13.68 -9.59 -2.49
C PRO A 42 -13.35 -10.03 -1.05
N GLY A 43 -12.07 -9.91 -0.66
CA GLY A 43 -11.61 -10.25 0.69
C GLY A 43 -11.90 -9.19 1.76
N LEU A 44 -12.39 -8.01 1.37
CA LEU A 44 -12.65 -6.89 2.28
C LEU A 44 -14.03 -6.29 1.96
N PRO A 45 -15.11 -6.83 2.55
CA PRO A 45 -16.46 -6.37 2.26
C PRO A 45 -16.59 -4.89 2.64
N GLY A 46 -16.98 -4.07 1.67
CA GLY A 46 -17.11 -2.62 1.80
C GLY A 46 -16.00 -1.82 1.12
N CYS A 47 -14.86 -2.42 0.79
CA CYS A 47 -13.80 -1.75 0.04
C CYS A 47 -14.08 -1.80 -1.47
N HIS A 48 -14.53 -0.68 -2.02
CA HIS A 48 -14.76 -0.47 -3.44
C HIS A 48 -14.29 0.92 -3.85
N SER A 49 -13.90 1.08 -5.11
CA SER A 49 -13.50 2.34 -5.70
C SER A 49 -13.88 2.37 -7.18
N GLN A 50 -14.02 3.56 -7.75
CA GLN A 50 -14.31 3.75 -9.17
C GLN A 50 -13.45 4.91 -9.68
N GLY A 51 -13.00 4.82 -10.92
CA GLY A 51 -12.30 5.89 -11.61
C GLY A 51 -12.57 5.86 -13.10
N ASN A 52 -12.15 6.89 -13.84
CA ASN A 52 -12.29 6.89 -15.30
C ASN A 52 -11.24 5.99 -15.96
N THR A 53 -10.19 5.66 -15.21
CA THR A 53 -9.08 4.81 -15.64
C THR A 53 -8.80 3.70 -14.62
N GLU A 54 -8.18 2.60 -15.06
CA GLU A 54 -7.74 1.52 -14.17
C GLU A 54 -6.81 2.05 -13.07
N GLN A 55 -5.93 2.99 -13.40
CA GLN A 55 -4.98 3.57 -12.44
C GLN A 55 -5.69 4.39 -11.36
N GLU A 56 -6.72 5.17 -11.69
CA GLU A 56 -7.52 5.88 -10.68
C GLU A 56 -8.25 4.91 -9.77
N ALA A 57 -8.91 3.91 -10.35
CA ALA A 57 -9.65 2.91 -9.58
C ALA A 57 -8.72 2.13 -8.64
N LEU A 58 -7.52 1.76 -9.12
CA LEU A 58 -6.47 1.10 -8.34
C LEU A 58 -5.91 2.00 -7.22
N LYS A 59 -5.74 3.30 -7.49
CA LYS A 59 -5.29 4.24 -6.47
C LYS A 59 -6.34 4.38 -5.36
N GLY A 60 -7.61 4.56 -5.73
CA GLY A 60 -8.69 4.71 -4.77
C GLY A 60 -8.94 3.45 -3.93
N ILE A 61 -8.86 2.26 -4.54
CA ILE A 61 -8.99 1.01 -3.77
C ILE A 61 -7.79 0.79 -2.83
N SER A 62 -6.58 1.22 -3.23
CA SER A 62 -5.41 1.19 -2.36
C SER A 62 -5.59 2.09 -1.12
N ASP A 63 -6.09 3.31 -1.33
CA ASP A 63 -6.39 4.25 -0.24
C ASP A 63 -7.48 3.68 0.69
N ALA A 64 -8.52 3.05 0.12
CA ALA A 64 -9.58 2.39 0.89
C ALA A 64 -9.10 1.19 1.72
N VAL A 65 -8.23 0.35 1.14
CA VAL A 65 -7.61 -0.78 1.87
C VAL A 65 -6.71 -0.26 2.99
N TYR A 66 -5.96 0.81 2.75
CA TYR A 66 -5.11 1.41 3.78
C TYR A 66 -5.95 1.92 4.96
N GLY A 67 -7.01 2.69 4.68
CA GLY A 67 -7.93 3.16 5.72
C GLY A 67 -8.62 2.01 6.47
N TYR A 68 -9.01 0.94 5.76
CA TYR A 68 -9.56 -0.27 6.41
C TYR A 68 -8.55 -0.91 7.37
N LEU A 69 -7.28 -0.98 6.97
CA LEU A 69 -6.21 -1.52 7.83
C LEU A 69 -5.90 -0.60 9.01
N GLU A 70 -5.96 0.72 8.86
CA GLU A 70 -5.82 1.64 9.98
C GLU A 70 -6.92 1.44 11.01
N VAL A 71 -8.17 1.27 10.57
CA VAL A 71 -9.30 0.97 11.46
C VAL A 71 -9.16 -0.42 12.09
N GLY A 72 -8.81 -1.44 11.31
CA GLY A 72 -8.62 -2.81 11.79
C GLY A 72 -7.41 -2.99 12.70
N GLN A 73 -6.39 -2.13 12.60
CA GLN A 73 -5.21 -2.13 13.48
C GLN A 73 -5.39 -1.21 14.71
N GLY A 74 -6.46 -0.41 14.74
CA GLY A 74 -6.93 0.29 15.94
C GLY A 74 -7.31 -0.66 17.08
N THR A 75 -7.46 -1.96 16.82
CA THR A 75 -7.76 -3.00 17.82
C THR A 75 -6.55 -3.81 18.27
N ASN A 76 -5.34 -3.22 18.35
CA ASN A 76 -4.20 -3.86 19.02
C ASN A 76 -3.36 -2.91 19.90
N ARG A 77 -4.00 -1.94 20.55
CA ARG A 77 -3.39 -1.19 21.67
C ARG A 77 -4.34 -1.10 22.86
N MET A 78 -4.69 -2.25 23.46
CA MET A 78 -4.93 -2.33 24.92
C MET A 78 -5.12 -3.80 25.41
N THR A 79 -4.16 -4.68 25.17
CA THR A 79 -3.96 -5.92 25.96
C THR A 79 -2.47 -6.24 25.83
N ASN A 80 -1.62 -6.35 26.84
CA ASN A 80 -1.69 -6.44 28.29
C ASN A 80 -0.32 -5.97 28.80
#